data_AF-A0A6B3AJT8-F1
#
_entry.id   AF-A0A6B3AJT8-F1
#
_cell.length_a   1.000
_cell.length_b   1.000
_cell.length_c   1.000
_cell.angle_alpha   90.00
_cell.angle_beta   90.00
_cell.angle_gamma   90.00
#
_symmetry.space_group_name_H-M   'P 1'
#
loop_
_entity.id
_entity.type
_entity.pdbx_description
1 polymer ?
#
loop_
_entity_poly.entity_id
_entity_poly.type
_entity_poly.pdbx_seq_one_letter_code
_entity_poly.pdbx_strand_id
1 'polypeptide(L)'
;LPARRPVVVHPQFTEPEAALRDAGHAVDRVLLREADGFRLDPAAVPEDADLVVVGNPTNPTSVLHPAAALAGLARPGRTLVVDEAFVDAVPGERETLAGRTDVPGLVVLRSLTKTWGLAGLRIGYVLAAPETVAALERAQPLWPVSTPALVAAQACVEGPALAEAERAARRVAADRAHLVTGLRRLSPHGVRVVPDAEGPFVLVRLPDAATVRARLRDLGYAVRRGDTFPGLDREWLRLAVRDRETVDGFLAALERALGSG
;
A
#
# COMPACT_ATOMS: atom_id res chain seq x y z
N LEU A 1 19.64 -4.69 -9.71
CA LEU A 1 19.14 -4.92 -11.09
C LEU A 1 19.42 -3.65 -11.89
N PRO A 2 19.93 -3.73 -13.13
CA PRO A 2 20.16 -2.53 -13.92
C PRO A 2 18.82 -1.87 -14.28
N ALA A 3 18.72 -0.56 -14.09
CA ALA A 3 17.57 0.24 -14.52
C ALA A 3 18.07 1.53 -15.17
N ARG A 4 17.68 1.79 -16.40
CA ARG A 4 18.00 3.03 -17.14
C ARG A 4 16.82 3.98 -17.16
N ARG A 5 15.59 3.46 -17.19
CA ARG A 5 14.37 4.25 -17.17
C ARG A 5 13.36 3.67 -16.19
N PRO A 6 13.63 3.79 -14.88
CA PRO A 6 12.71 3.33 -13.86
C PRO A 6 11.48 4.23 -13.77
N VAL A 7 10.32 3.60 -13.71
CA VAL A 7 9.01 4.24 -13.51
C VAL A 7 8.43 3.80 -12.17
N VAL A 8 7.97 4.78 -11.39
CA VAL A 8 7.26 4.54 -10.14
C VAL A 8 5.84 5.09 -10.27
N VAL A 9 4.83 4.23 -10.10
CA VAL A 9 3.42 4.62 -10.17
C VAL A 9 3.03 5.33 -8.89
N HIS A 10 2.47 6.53 -8.95
CA HIS A 10 2.08 7.32 -7.78
C HIS A 10 0.60 7.74 -7.86
N PRO A 11 -0.06 8.08 -6.75
CA PRO A 11 0.46 8.09 -5.39
C PRO A 11 0.66 6.69 -4.83
N GLN A 12 1.89 6.39 -4.39
CA GLN A 12 2.25 5.16 -3.70
C GLN A 12 3.28 5.44 -2.60
N PHE A 13 3.65 4.39 -1.85
CA PHE A 13 4.69 4.43 -0.85
C PHE A 13 6.00 4.99 -1.42
N THR A 14 6.69 5.85 -0.68
CA THR A 14 7.75 6.68 -1.24
C THR A 14 9.12 6.03 -1.25
N GLU A 15 9.32 4.93 -0.50
CA GLU A 15 10.63 4.28 -0.39
C GLU A 15 11.18 3.76 -1.73
N PRO A 16 10.40 3.15 -2.64
CA PRO A 16 10.95 2.70 -3.93
C PRO A 16 11.57 3.84 -4.74
N GLU A 17 10.89 4.98 -4.83
CA GLU A 17 11.42 6.16 -5.53
C GLU A 17 12.65 6.73 -4.81
N ALA A 18 12.61 6.81 -3.47
CA ALA A 18 13.75 7.30 -2.70
C ALA A 18 14.98 6.42 -2.90
N ALA A 19 14.82 5.09 -2.80
CA ALA A 19 15.90 4.13 -2.99
C ALA A 19 16.50 4.19 -4.41
N LEU A 20 15.68 4.36 -5.44
CA LEU A 20 16.16 4.53 -6.81
C LEU A 20 16.95 5.83 -6.99
N ARG A 21 16.49 6.93 -6.38
CA ARG A 21 17.24 8.20 -6.41
C ARG A 21 18.54 8.13 -5.63
N ASP A 22 18.55 7.49 -4.46
CA ASP A 22 19.76 7.28 -3.66
C ASP A 22 20.79 6.43 -4.40
N ALA A 23 20.34 5.52 -5.27
CA ALA A 23 21.17 4.76 -6.19
C ALA A 23 21.58 5.53 -7.47
N GLY A 24 21.20 6.81 -7.61
CA GLY A 24 21.59 7.68 -8.72
C GLY A 24 20.70 7.60 -9.96
N HIS A 25 19.53 6.98 -9.88
CA HIS A 25 18.61 6.90 -11.02
C HIS A 25 17.72 8.15 -11.14
N ALA A 26 17.49 8.60 -12.38
CA ALA A 26 16.39 9.50 -12.70
C ALA A 26 15.09 8.67 -12.76
N VAL A 27 14.13 9.02 -11.90
CA VAL A 27 12.87 8.27 -11.75
C VAL A 27 11.73 9.00 -12.46
N ASP A 28 11.15 8.35 -13.45
CA ASP A 28 9.92 8.80 -14.10
C ASP A 28 8.70 8.41 -13.23
N ARG A 29 7.66 9.25 -13.25
CA ARG A 29 6.44 9.02 -12.47
C ARG A 29 5.24 8.87 -13.38
N VAL A 30 4.41 7.87 -13.12
CA VAL A 30 3.04 7.79 -13.64
C VAL A 30 2.10 8.20 -12.52
N LEU A 31 1.41 9.35 -12.67
CA LEU A 31 0.52 9.89 -11.65
C LEU A 31 -0.93 9.45 -11.92
N LEU A 32 -1.44 8.54 -11.08
CA LEU A 32 -2.84 8.15 -11.04
C LEU A 32 -3.69 9.29 -10.47
N ARG A 33 -4.88 9.47 -11.03
CA ARG A 33 -5.74 10.63 -10.73
C ARG A 33 -6.96 10.22 -9.92
N GLU A 34 -7.43 11.12 -9.06
CA GLU A 34 -8.68 10.97 -8.31
C GLU A 34 -9.87 10.72 -9.26
N ALA A 35 -9.91 11.39 -10.41
CA ALA A 35 -10.97 11.26 -11.42
C ALA A 35 -11.13 9.83 -11.97
N ASP A 36 -10.04 9.06 -11.98
CA ASP A 36 -10.03 7.65 -12.42
C ASP A 36 -10.12 6.68 -11.22
N GLY A 37 -10.46 7.19 -10.03
CA GLY A 37 -10.47 6.41 -8.79
C GLY A 37 -9.08 5.91 -8.37
N PHE A 38 -8.01 6.57 -8.83
CA PHE A 38 -6.62 6.12 -8.69
C PHE A 38 -6.37 4.71 -9.24
N ARG A 39 -7.13 4.27 -10.25
CA ARG A 39 -6.85 3.01 -10.94
C ARG A 39 -5.73 3.21 -11.96
N LEU A 40 -4.82 2.24 -12.00
CA LEU A 40 -3.75 2.19 -12.99
C LEU A 40 -4.31 1.74 -14.34
N ASP A 41 -4.07 2.57 -15.35
CA ASP A 41 -4.13 2.16 -16.75
C ASP A 41 -2.73 1.70 -17.19
N PRO A 42 -2.53 0.43 -17.58
CA PRO A 42 -1.24 -0.06 -18.06
C PRO A 42 -0.68 0.74 -19.24
N ALA A 43 -1.54 1.32 -20.09
CA ALA A 43 -1.13 2.13 -21.24
C ALA A 43 -0.49 3.47 -20.84
N ALA A 44 -0.68 3.92 -19.60
CA ALA A 44 -0.02 5.13 -19.08
C ALA A 44 1.46 4.89 -18.74
N VAL A 45 1.91 3.63 -18.64
CA VAL A 45 3.31 3.30 -18.37
C VAL A 45 4.08 3.33 -19.70
N PRO A 46 5.14 4.14 -19.81
CA PRO A 46 5.93 4.23 -21.04
C PRO A 46 6.45 2.87 -21.51
N GLU A 47 6.43 2.66 -22.83
CA GLU A 47 6.80 1.37 -23.43
C GLU A 47 8.27 0.97 -23.16
N ASP A 48 9.16 1.97 -23.13
CA ASP A 48 10.60 1.84 -22.93
C ASP A 48 11.03 1.91 -21.45
N ALA A 49 10.09 1.90 -20.50
CA ALA A 49 10.42 1.69 -19.09
C ALA A 49 11.00 0.28 -18.87
N ASP A 50 12.17 0.17 -18.24
CA ASP A 50 12.86 -1.11 -17.99
C ASP A 50 12.73 -1.58 -16.53
N LEU A 51 12.24 -0.73 -15.64
CA LEU A 51 11.79 -1.08 -14.30
C LEU A 51 10.47 -0.35 -14.02
N VAL A 52 9.46 -1.06 -13.52
CA VAL A 52 8.19 -0.47 -13.09
C VAL A 52 7.87 -0.92 -11.68
N VAL A 53 7.58 0.02 -10.78
CA VAL A 53 7.19 -0.29 -9.39
C VAL A 53 5.75 0.14 -9.14
N VAL A 54 4.93 -0.78 -8.63
CA VAL A 54 3.50 -0.55 -8.28
C VAL A 54 3.17 -1.26 -6.98
N GLY A 55 2.49 -0.60 -6.04
CA GLY A 55 1.92 -1.26 -4.86
C GLY A 55 0.57 -1.93 -5.15
N ASN A 56 0.26 -3.05 -4.50
CA ASN A 56 -1.05 -3.70 -4.63
C ASN A 56 -1.48 -4.46 -3.35
N PRO A 57 -2.45 -3.97 -2.56
CA PRO A 57 -3.13 -2.69 -2.66
C PRO A 57 -2.18 -1.49 -2.56
N THR A 58 -2.44 -0.44 -3.35
CA THR A 58 -1.61 0.77 -3.37
C THR A 58 -1.71 1.55 -2.07
N ASN A 59 -0.60 1.79 -1.36
CA ASN A 59 -0.54 2.73 -0.23
C ASN A 59 -0.18 4.13 -0.73
N PRO A 60 -1.06 5.15 -0.68
CA PRO A 60 -2.09 5.29 0.36
C PRO A 60 -3.54 5.10 -0.10
N THR A 61 -3.79 4.92 -1.40
CA THR A 61 -5.14 4.92 -1.98
C THR A 61 -6.01 3.74 -1.56
N SER A 62 -5.38 2.64 -1.16
CA SER A 62 -5.98 1.35 -0.82
C SER A 62 -6.59 0.63 -2.02
N VAL A 63 -6.34 1.11 -3.24
CA VAL A 63 -6.84 0.51 -4.49
C VAL A 63 -6.14 -0.82 -4.73
N LEU A 64 -6.94 -1.87 -4.94
CA LEU A 64 -6.48 -3.16 -5.43
C LEU A 64 -6.65 -3.20 -6.96
N HIS A 65 -5.52 -3.18 -7.66
CA HIS A 65 -5.48 -3.31 -9.12
C HIS A 65 -5.69 -4.77 -9.53
N PRO A 66 -6.43 -5.02 -10.63
CA PRO A 66 -6.56 -6.38 -11.17
C PRO A 66 -5.19 -6.96 -11.54
N ALA A 67 -4.97 -8.23 -11.19
CA ALA A 67 -3.75 -8.97 -11.50
C ALA A 67 -3.46 -8.98 -13.01
N ALA A 68 -4.50 -9.04 -13.84
CA ALA A 68 -4.35 -8.98 -15.30
C ALA A 68 -3.81 -7.62 -15.79
N ALA A 69 -4.25 -6.52 -15.18
CA ALA A 69 -3.76 -5.18 -15.54
C ALA A 69 -2.28 -5.02 -15.14
N LEU A 70 -1.90 -5.50 -13.95
CA LEU A 70 -0.51 -5.50 -13.50
C LEU A 70 0.36 -6.42 -14.36
N ALA A 71 -0.07 -7.64 -14.63
CA ALA A 71 0.64 -8.57 -15.51
C ALA A 71 0.80 -8.02 -16.93
N GLY A 72 -0.16 -7.22 -17.42
CA GLY A 72 -0.07 -6.53 -18.71
C GLY A 72 1.06 -5.51 -18.82
N LEU A 73 1.66 -5.08 -17.70
CA LEU A 73 2.86 -4.25 -17.71
C LEU A 73 4.12 -5.03 -18.07
N ALA A 74 4.12 -6.34 -17.85
CA ALA A 74 5.27 -7.20 -18.03
C ALA A 74 5.63 -7.35 -19.51
N ARG A 75 6.93 -7.41 -19.79
CA ARG A 75 7.48 -7.56 -21.15
C ARG A 75 8.94 -8.00 -21.08
N PRO A 76 9.49 -8.59 -22.15
CA PRO A 76 10.90 -8.93 -22.21
C PRO A 76 11.79 -7.73 -21.87
N GLY A 77 12.77 -7.93 -20.98
CA GLY A 77 13.72 -6.89 -20.58
C GLY A 77 13.21 -5.87 -19.55
N ARG A 78 11.95 -5.94 -19.11
CA ARG A 78 11.41 -5.13 -18.02
C ARG A 78 11.39 -5.92 -16.72
N THR A 79 11.84 -5.30 -15.63
CA THR A 79 11.53 -5.76 -14.28
C THR A 79 10.25 -5.10 -13.79
N LEU A 80 9.24 -5.92 -13.47
CA LEU A 80 7.99 -5.46 -12.87
C LEU A 80 8.00 -5.77 -11.38
N VAL A 81 8.12 -4.76 -10.54
CA VAL A 81 8.06 -4.88 -9.08
C VAL A 81 6.65 -4.58 -8.61
N VAL A 82 6.01 -5.57 -7.99
CA VAL A 82 4.69 -5.42 -7.36
C VAL A 82 4.84 -5.53 -5.84
N ASP A 83 4.62 -4.43 -5.13
CA ASP A 83 4.66 -4.38 -3.67
C ASP A 83 3.32 -4.80 -3.06
N GLU A 84 3.26 -6.05 -2.62
CA GLU A 84 2.10 -6.67 -1.98
C GLU A 84 2.22 -6.67 -0.44
N ALA A 85 2.84 -5.63 0.15
CA ALA A 85 2.99 -5.51 1.59
C ALA A 85 1.68 -5.50 2.39
N PHE A 86 0.53 -5.27 1.74
CA PHE A 86 -0.78 -5.21 2.38
C PHE A 86 -1.78 -6.25 1.84
N VAL A 87 -1.39 -7.16 0.94
CA VAL A 87 -2.34 -8.11 0.33
C VAL A 87 -2.94 -9.10 1.35
N ASP A 88 -2.25 -9.39 2.46
CA ASP A 88 -2.79 -10.19 3.58
C ASP A 88 -4.06 -9.58 4.20
N ALA A 89 -4.28 -8.27 4.05
CA ALA A 89 -5.49 -7.61 4.54
C ALA A 89 -6.68 -7.75 3.57
N VAL A 90 -6.46 -8.33 2.40
CA VAL A 90 -7.48 -8.62 1.39
C VAL A 90 -7.94 -10.07 1.57
N PRO A 91 -9.23 -10.33 1.89
CA PRO A 91 -9.72 -11.70 2.07
C PRO A 91 -9.44 -12.58 0.85
N GLY A 92 -8.77 -13.71 1.06
CA GLY A 92 -8.35 -14.63 0.00
C GLY A 92 -7.20 -14.13 -0.87
N GLU A 93 -6.48 -13.08 -0.45
CA GLU A 93 -5.35 -12.48 -1.19
C GLU A 93 -5.69 -12.19 -2.67
N ARG A 94 -6.91 -11.72 -2.94
CA ARG A 94 -7.39 -11.48 -4.31
C ARG A 94 -6.42 -10.58 -5.07
N GLU A 95 -6.29 -10.86 -6.37
CA GLU A 95 -5.41 -10.13 -7.30
C GLU A 95 -3.91 -10.20 -6.99
N THR A 96 -3.46 -11.07 -6.07
CA THR A 96 -2.03 -11.35 -5.87
C THR A 96 -1.38 -11.95 -7.12
N LEU A 97 -0.13 -11.60 -7.35
CA LEU A 97 0.76 -12.19 -8.34
C LEU A 97 1.78 -13.16 -7.72
N ALA A 98 1.77 -13.37 -6.40
CA ALA A 98 2.76 -14.19 -5.69
C ALA A 98 2.92 -15.63 -6.22
N GLY A 99 1.85 -16.20 -6.81
CA GLY A 99 1.87 -17.54 -7.42
C GLY A 99 2.10 -17.58 -8.93
N ARG A 100 2.30 -16.42 -9.59
CA ARG A 100 2.38 -16.34 -11.06
C ARG A 100 3.81 -16.58 -11.53
N THR A 101 3.99 -17.58 -12.38
CA THR A 101 5.29 -17.95 -12.99
C THR A 101 5.36 -17.63 -14.47
N ASP A 102 4.24 -17.23 -15.08
CA ASP A 102 4.08 -16.91 -16.50
C ASP A 102 4.33 -15.42 -16.82
N VAL A 103 4.55 -14.58 -15.81
CA VAL A 103 4.74 -13.13 -15.97
C VAL A 103 6.24 -12.81 -16.03
N PRO A 104 6.78 -12.40 -17.19
CA PRO A 104 8.22 -12.18 -17.35
C PRO A 104 8.72 -10.99 -16.53
N GLY A 105 9.86 -11.17 -15.86
CA GLY A 105 10.50 -10.11 -15.08
C GLY A 105 9.74 -9.70 -13.80
N LEU A 106 8.75 -10.49 -13.38
CA LEU A 106 7.98 -10.24 -12.18
C LEU A 106 8.84 -10.40 -10.91
N VAL A 107 8.70 -9.42 -10.02
CA VAL A 107 9.24 -9.41 -8.66
C VAL A 107 8.10 -9.00 -7.73
N VAL A 108 7.66 -9.89 -6.86
CA VAL A 108 6.64 -9.60 -5.85
C VAL A 108 7.33 -9.37 -4.50
N LEU A 109 7.02 -8.27 -3.84
CA LEU A 109 7.47 -7.99 -2.47
C LEU A 109 6.34 -8.29 -1.50
N ARG A 110 6.65 -8.96 -0.39
CA ARG A 110 5.67 -9.28 0.67
C ARG A 110 6.23 -8.84 2.01
N SER A 111 5.36 -8.36 2.90
CA SER A 111 5.71 -8.01 4.27
C SER A 111 5.04 -8.97 5.24
N LEU A 112 5.81 -9.57 6.15
CA LEU A 112 5.27 -10.49 7.16
C LEU A 112 4.82 -9.77 8.44
N THR A 113 4.90 -8.44 8.49
CA THR A 113 4.80 -7.71 9.76
C THR A 113 3.50 -6.93 9.94
N LYS A 114 2.76 -6.65 8.87
CA LYS A 114 1.61 -5.73 8.92
C LYS A 114 0.42 -6.38 9.64
N THR A 115 0.03 -7.56 9.17
CA THR A 115 -1.08 -8.36 9.69
C THR A 115 -0.89 -8.72 11.17
N TRP A 116 0.34 -9.04 11.54
CA TRP A 116 0.70 -9.54 12.86
C TRP A 116 1.08 -8.45 13.88
N GLY A 117 1.08 -7.17 13.48
CA GLY A 117 1.50 -6.07 14.36
C GLY A 117 3.00 -6.09 14.72
N LEU A 118 3.82 -6.82 13.96
CA LEU A 118 5.25 -7.04 14.23
C LEU A 118 6.15 -6.06 13.46
N ALA A 119 5.64 -4.86 13.15
CA ALA A 119 6.32 -3.90 12.27
C ALA A 119 7.76 -3.57 12.71
N GLY A 120 8.07 -3.66 14.01
CA GLY A 120 9.40 -3.44 14.58
C GLY A 120 10.45 -4.51 14.26
N LEU A 121 10.04 -5.72 13.85
CA LEU A 121 10.95 -6.81 13.49
C LEU A 121 11.57 -6.66 12.09
N ARG A 122 11.01 -5.76 11.26
CA ARG A 122 11.51 -5.40 9.92
C ARG A 122 11.78 -6.63 9.01
N ILE A 123 10.79 -7.50 8.85
CA ILE A 123 10.91 -8.69 8.01
C ILE A 123 9.90 -8.73 6.84
N GLY A 124 10.38 -9.21 5.70
CA GLY A 124 9.64 -9.42 4.47
C GLY A 124 10.40 -10.38 3.56
N TYR A 125 9.83 -10.70 2.41
CA TYR A 125 10.44 -11.60 1.44
C TYR A 125 10.12 -11.15 0.01
N VAL A 126 10.88 -11.71 -0.93
CA VAL A 126 10.73 -11.46 -2.37
C VAL A 126 10.42 -12.77 -3.07
N LEU A 127 9.52 -12.73 -4.04
CA LEU A 127 9.26 -13.83 -4.98
C LEU A 127 9.62 -13.34 -6.38
N ALA A 128 10.51 -14.06 -7.06
CA ALA A 128 10.97 -13.72 -8.41
C ALA A 128 11.56 -14.96 -9.08
N ALA A 129 11.88 -14.85 -10.37
CA ALA A 129 12.60 -15.90 -11.09
C ALA A 129 13.97 -16.21 -10.43
N PRO A 130 14.44 -17.48 -10.44
CA PRO A 130 15.66 -17.89 -9.72
C PRO A 130 16.90 -17.03 -10.01
N GLU A 131 17.10 -16.65 -11.28
CA GLU A 131 18.19 -15.78 -11.71
C GLU A 131 18.12 -14.37 -11.13
N THR A 132 16.90 -13.86 -10.93
CA THR A 132 16.65 -12.57 -10.27
C THR A 132 16.94 -12.69 -8.78
N VAL A 133 16.47 -13.75 -8.12
CA VAL A 133 16.75 -14.02 -6.70
C VAL A 133 18.25 -14.11 -6.46
N ALA A 134 18.98 -14.91 -7.26
CA ALA A 134 20.43 -15.03 -7.15
C ALA A 134 21.16 -13.69 -7.36
N ALA A 135 20.64 -12.80 -8.21
CA ALA A 135 21.18 -11.47 -8.39
C ALA A 135 20.94 -10.56 -7.17
N LEU A 136 19.78 -10.68 -6.52
CA LEU A 136 19.45 -9.96 -5.29
C LEU A 136 20.29 -10.46 -4.11
N GLU A 137 20.48 -11.77 -3.97
CA GLU A 137 21.31 -12.38 -2.92
C GLU A 137 22.76 -11.88 -2.98
N ARG A 138 23.34 -11.74 -4.18
CA ARG A 138 24.69 -11.18 -4.35
C ARG A 138 24.83 -9.73 -3.86
N ALA A 139 23.75 -8.96 -3.88
CA ALA A 139 23.72 -7.57 -3.41
C ALA A 139 23.28 -7.45 -1.94
N GLN A 140 22.83 -8.54 -1.33
CA GLN A 140 22.29 -8.53 0.02
C GLN A 140 23.41 -8.34 1.06
N PRO A 141 23.23 -7.47 2.07
CA PRO A 141 24.17 -7.35 3.17
C PRO A 141 24.32 -8.65 3.95
N LEU A 142 25.46 -8.84 4.60
CA LEU A 142 25.68 -9.97 5.50
C LEU A 142 24.78 -9.86 6.74
N TRP A 143 24.26 -11.00 7.21
CA TRP A 143 23.30 -11.12 8.33
C TRP A 143 22.11 -10.14 8.23
N PRO A 144 21.35 -10.18 7.12
CA PRO A 144 20.30 -9.22 6.83
C PRO A 144 19.05 -9.40 7.70
N VAL A 145 18.92 -10.53 8.39
CA VAL A 145 17.75 -10.89 9.20
C VAL A 145 18.22 -11.36 10.58
N SER A 146 17.61 -10.81 11.63
CA SER A 146 17.89 -11.20 13.01
C SER A 146 17.20 -12.51 13.40
N THR A 147 17.74 -13.23 14.38
CA THR A 147 17.11 -14.47 14.90
C THR A 147 15.66 -14.26 15.35
N PRO A 148 15.29 -13.20 16.11
CA PRO A 148 13.89 -12.97 16.48
C PRO A 148 12.97 -12.76 15.26
N ALA A 149 13.47 -12.10 14.22
CA ALA A 149 12.72 -11.92 12.99
C ALA A 149 12.48 -13.26 12.27
N LEU A 150 13.48 -14.14 12.19
CA LEU A 150 13.33 -15.48 11.61
C LEU A 150 12.31 -16.34 12.37
N VAL A 151 12.36 -16.34 13.70
CA VAL A 151 11.40 -17.06 14.55
C VAL A 151 9.97 -16.55 14.30
N ALA A 152 9.79 -15.23 14.24
CA ALA A 152 8.49 -14.64 13.92
C ALA A 152 8.02 -15.01 12.52
N ALA A 153 8.89 -14.96 11.50
CA ALA A 153 8.55 -15.36 10.14
C ALA A 153 8.06 -16.81 10.06
N GLN A 154 8.75 -17.75 10.70
CA GLN A 154 8.34 -19.16 10.74
C GLN A 154 6.95 -19.31 11.36
N ALA A 155 6.72 -18.70 12.52
CA ALA A 155 5.42 -18.75 13.20
C ALA A 155 4.28 -18.14 12.36
N CYS A 156 4.55 -17.07 11.58
CA CYS A 156 3.55 -16.40 10.77
C CYS A 156 3.07 -17.21 9.56
N VAL A 157 3.83 -18.23 9.12
CA VAL A 157 3.52 -19.03 7.93
C VAL A 157 3.02 -20.45 8.24
N GLU A 158 2.84 -20.77 9.52
CA GLU A 158 2.25 -22.04 9.94
C GLU A 158 0.74 -22.08 9.65
N GLY A 159 0.18 -23.28 9.44
CA GLY A 159 -1.24 -23.46 9.11
C GLY A 159 -2.23 -22.71 10.02
N PRO A 160 -2.11 -22.80 11.36
CA PRO A 160 -2.96 -22.03 12.27
C PRO A 160 -2.82 -20.51 12.11
N ALA A 161 -1.61 -20.03 11.84
CA ALA A 161 -1.33 -18.62 11.63
C ALA A 161 -1.97 -18.12 10.33
N LEU A 162 -1.86 -18.88 9.23
CA LEU A 162 -2.52 -18.55 7.97
C LEU A 162 -4.06 -18.49 8.12
N ALA A 163 -4.64 -19.41 8.88
CA ALA A 163 -6.08 -19.39 9.18
C ALA A 163 -6.49 -18.20 10.06
N GLU A 164 -5.62 -17.72 10.95
CA GLU A 164 -5.84 -16.48 11.72
C GLU A 164 -5.70 -15.24 10.83
N ALA A 165 -4.70 -15.19 9.94
CA ALA A 165 -4.51 -14.09 8.99
C ALA A 165 -5.74 -13.91 8.09
N GLU A 166 -6.31 -14.99 7.55
CA GLU A 166 -7.53 -14.93 6.74
C GLU A 166 -8.73 -14.43 7.56
N ARG A 167 -8.87 -14.85 8.83
CA ARG A 167 -9.90 -14.31 9.72
C ARG A 167 -9.66 -12.82 10.01
N ALA A 168 -8.41 -12.39 10.19
CA ALA A 168 -8.04 -11.00 10.37
C ALA A 168 -8.37 -10.15 9.12
N ALA A 169 -8.09 -10.65 7.92
CA ALA A 169 -8.43 -10.00 6.66
C ALA A 169 -9.94 -9.71 6.55
N ARG A 170 -10.78 -10.71 6.90
CA ARG A 170 -12.24 -10.55 6.92
C ARG A 170 -12.71 -9.53 7.96
N ARG A 171 -12.10 -9.51 9.16
CA ARG A 171 -12.38 -8.51 10.19
C ARG A 171 -12.02 -7.10 9.71
N VAL A 172 -10.82 -6.91 9.16
CA VAL A 172 -10.38 -5.63 8.59
C VAL A 172 -11.32 -5.17 7.47
N ALA A 173 -11.79 -6.07 6.61
CA ALA A 173 -12.75 -5.73 5.57
C ALA A 173 -14.09 -5.22 6.15
N ALA A 174 -14.60 -5.86 7.21
CA ALA A 174 -15.82 -5.42 7.89
C ALA A 174 -15.64 -4.07 8.60
N ASP A 175 -14.53 -3.90 9.33
CA ASP A 175 -14.18 -2.66 10.02
C ASP A 175 -13.98 -1.50 9.02
N ARG A 176 -13.34 -1.78 7.87
CA ARG A 176 -13.19 -0.82 6.78
C ARG A 176 -14.54 -0.40 6.22
N ALA A 177 -15.46 -1.34 5.99
CA ALA A 177 -16.81 -1.03 5.52
C ALA A 177 -17.57 -0.13 6.51
N HIS A 178 -17.40 -0.38 7.82
CA HIS A 178 -17.96 0.47 8.87
C HIS A 178 -17.37 1.89 8.84
N LEU A 179 -16.04 2.01 8.77
CA LEU A 179 -15.35 3.30 8.65
C LEU A 179 -15.81 4.07 7.41
N VAL A 180 -15.84 3.43 6.24
CA VAL A 180 -16.27 4.06 4.97
C VAL A 180 -17.72 4.51 5.05
N THR A 181 -18.61 3.71 5.63
CA THR A 181 -20.02 4.08 5.83
C THR A 181 -20.14 5.31 6.73
N GLY A 182 -19.34 5.36 7.80
CA GLY A 182 -19.25 6.53 8.68
C GLY A 182 -18.76 7.79 7.98
N LEU A 183 -17.64 7.69 7.25
CA LEU A 183 -17.07 8.81 6.51
C LEU A 183 -18.03 9.35 5.45
N ARG A 184 -18.79 8.48 4.77
CA ARG A 184 -19.80 8.88 3.77
C ARG A 184 -20.92 9.72 4.37
N ARG A 185 -21.27 9.54 5.65
CA ARG A 185 -22.24 10.41 6.35
C ARG A 185 -21.73 11.85 6.52
N LEU A 186 -20.41 12.04 6.51
CA LEU A 186 -19.76 13.35 6.61
C LEU A 186 -19.52 14.03 5.25
N SER A 187 -20.03 13.46 4.15
CA SER A 187 -19.93 14.07 2.81
C SER A 187 -20.49 15.51 2.74
N PRO A 188 -21.57 15.89 3.46
CA PRO A 188 -22.03 17.28 3.50
C PRO A 188 -20.99 18.29 4.02
N HIS A 189 -19.98 17.82 4.77
CA HIS A 189 -18.85 18.62 5.24
C HIS A 189 -17.65 18.58 4.28
N GLY A 190 -17.82 18.06 3.06
CA GLY A 190 -16.77 17.99 2.05
C GLY A 190 -15.83 16.79 2.18
N VAL A 191 -16.13 15.81 3.05
CA VAL A 191 -15.34 14.58 3.17
C VAL A 191 -15.64 13.67 1.96
N ARG A 192 -14.62 13.39 1.15
CA ARG A 192 -14.68 12.47 0.02
C ARG A 192 -13.77 11.27 0.27
N VAL A 193 -14.32 10.07 0.11
CA VAL A 193 -13.60 8.81 0.31
C VAL A 193 -13.20 8.25 -1.05
N VAL A 194 -11.94 7.81 -1.19
CA VAL A 194 -11.53 7.06 -2.39
C VAL A 194 -12.34 5.77 -2.48
N PRO A 195 -12.97 5.48 -3.63
CA PRO A 195 -13.79 4.29 -3.78
C PRO A 195 -12.94 3.01 -3.73
N ASP A 196 -13.62 1.89 -3.49
CA ASP A 196 -13.06 0.54 -3.66
C ASP A 196 -11.74 0.28 -2.91
N ALA A 197 -11.62 0.86 -1.71
CA ALA A 197 -10.52 0.59 -0.79
C ALA A 197 -10.54 -0.88 -0.33
N GLU A 198 -9.41 -1.57 -0.44
CA GLU A 198 -9.26 -3.00 -0.15
C GLU A 198 -8.16 -3.31 0.87
N GLY A 199 -7.23 -2.38 1.12
CA GLY A 199 -6.21 -2.49 2.15
C GLY A 199 -6.69 -2.13 3.57
N PRO A 200 -5.78 -2.12 4.57
CA PRO A 200 -6.08 -1.82 5.98
C PRO A 200 -6.10 -0.31 6.29
N PHE A 201 -6.40 0.51 5.30
CA PHE A 201 -6.49 1.96 5.39
C PHE A 201 -7.45 2.51 4.33
N VAL A 202 -7.87 3.76 4.53
CA VAL A 202 -8.77 4.48 3.64
C VAL A 202 -8.16 5.86 3.36
N LEU A 203 -8.13 6.27 2.09
CA LEU A 203 -7.73 7.61 1.69
C LEU A 203 -8.96 8.51 1.60
N VAL A 204 -8.87 9.69 2.20
CA VAL A 204 -9.92 10.71 2.16
C VAL A 204 -9.37 12.05 1.71
N ARG A 205 -10.18 12.81 0.99
CA ARG A 205 -9.97 14.22 0.68
C ARG A 205 -10.99 15.05 1.45
N LEU A 206 -10.58 16.17 2.01
CA LEU A 206 -11.45 17.09 2.73
C LEU A 206 -10.85 18.51 2.73
N PRO A 207 -11.69 19.55 2.76
CA PRO A 207 -11.21 20.92 2.89
C PRO A 207 -10.43 21.09 4.21
N ASP A 208 -9.43 21.98 4.19
CA ASP A 208 -8.62 22.33 5.37
C ASP A 208 -8.05 21.13 6.14
N ALA A 209 -7.73 20.04 5.43
CA ALA A 209 -7.33 18.79 6.07
C ALA A 209 -6.13 18.91 7.02
N ALA A 210 -5.23 19.88 6.79
CA ALA A 210 -4.14 20.21 7.72
C ALA A 210 -4.65 20.70 9.08
N THR A 211 -5.65 21.59 9.09
CA THR A 211 -6.31 22.10 10.30
C THR A 211 -7.13 21.00 10.97
N VAL A 212 -7.92 20.25 10.20
CA VAL A 212 -8.70 19.10 10.71
C VAL A 212 -7.77 18.08 11.37
N ARG A 213 -6.63 17.76 10.74
CA ARG A 213 -5.61 16.87 11.31
C ARG A 213 -5.02 17.41 12.63
N ALA A 214 -4.82 18.72 12.76
CA ALA A 214 -4.32 19.31 14.00
C ALA A 214 -5.35 19.15 15.12
N ARG A 215 -6.62 19.48 14.85
CA ARG A 215 -7.74 19.31 15.80
C ARG A 215 -7.93 17.85 16.20
N LEU A 216 -7.86 16.92 15.24
CA LEU A 216 -7.93 15.49 15.52
C LEU A 216 -6.81 15.05 16.48
N ARG A 217 -5.59 15.60 16.34
CA ARG A 217 -4.49 15.31 17.27
C ARG A 217 -4.83 15.77 18.69
N ASP A 218 -5.39 16.97 18.84
CA ASP A 218 -5.79 17.50 20.15
C ASP A 218 -6.94 16.67 20.77
N LEU A 219 -7.75 16.03 19.91
CA LEU A 219 -8.78 15.06 20.30
C LEU A 219 -8.25 13.63 20.49
N GLY A 220 -6.93 13.41 20.44
CA GLY A 220 -6.29 12.12 20.68
C GLY A 220 -6.13 11.21 19.45
N TYR A 221 -6.47 11.68 18.25
CA TYR A 221 -6.39 10.90 17.01
C TYR A 221 -5.28 11.37 16.07
N ALA A 222 -4.34 10.48 15.78
CA ALA A 222 -3.27 10.74 14.81
C ALA A 222 -3.63 10.16 13.43
N VAL A 223 -3.61 11.02 12.40
CA VAL A 223 -3.85 10.64 11.00
C VAL A 223 -2.66 11.00 10.10
N ARG A 224 -2.48 10.22 9.03
CA ARG A 224 -1.35 10.40 8.11
C ARG A 224 -1.70 11.44 7.05
N ARG A 225 -0.85 12.46 6.91
CA ARG A 225 -0.96 13.47 5.84
C ARG A 225 -0.70 12.86 4.46
N GLY A 226 -1.47 13.29 3.45
CA GLY A 226 -1.41 12.78 2.09
C GLY A 226 -0.35 13.45 1.22
N ASP A 227 -0.05 14.72 1.42
CA ASP A 227 0.97 15.49 0.67
C ASP A 227 2.42 15.00 0.80
N THR A 228 2.66 13.95 1.61
CA THR A 228 3.94 13.23 1.59
C THR A 228 4.02 12.18 0.48
N PHE A 229 2.92 11.86 -0.19
CA PHE A 229 2.87 10.94 -1.32
C PHE A 229 2.79 11.76 -2.61
N PRO A 230 3.71 11.58 -3.57
CA PRO A 230 3.67 12.29 -4.85
C PRO A 230 2.30 12.16 -5.53
N GLY A 231 1.78 13.26 -6.08
CA GLY A 231 0.45 13.29 -6.71
C GLY A 231 -0.71 13.60 -5.75
N LEU A 232 -0.48 13.64 -4.43
CA LEU A 232 -1.44 14.15 -3.45
C LEU A 232 -1.02 15.52 -2.90
N ASP A 233 -2.00 16.34 -2.57
CA ASP A 233 -1.83 17.64 -1.93
C ASP A 233 -2.24 17.62 -0.44
N ARG A 234 -2.29 18.81 0.18
CA ARG A 234 -2.55 19.01 1.60
C ARG A 234 -3.98 18.72 2.03
N GLU A 235 -4.89 18.49 1.10
CA GLU A 235 -6.30 18.16 1.38
C GLU A 235 -6.51 16.65 1.62
N TRP A 236 -5.46 15.84 1.47
CA TRP A 236 -5.56 14.39 1.59
C TRP A 236 -5.11 13.89 2.97
N LEU A 237 -5.86 12.96 3.55
CA LEU A 237 -5.49 12.21 4.75
C LEU A 237 -5.68 10.71 4.52
N ARG A 238 -4.72 9.91 4.99
CA ARG A 238 -4.83 8.45 5.05
C ARG A 238 -5.19 8.02 6.48
N LEU A 239 -6.29 7.31 6.60
CA LEU A 239 -6.87 6.83 7.85
C LEU A 239 -6.60 5.32 7.96
N ALA A 240 -6.03 4.87 9.08
CA ALA A 240 -5.89 3.44 9.33
C ALA A 240 -7.24 2.83 9.71
N VAL A 241 -7.53 1.62 9.24
CA VAL A 241 -8.68 0.86 9.71
C VAL A 241 -8.38 0.34 11.12
N ARG A 242 -9.36 0.45 12.01
CA ARG A 242 -9.32 0.06 13.42
C ARG A 242 -10.62 -0.65 13.78
N ASP A 243 -10.66 -1.23 14.96
CA ASP A 243 -11.87 -1.85 15.50
C ASP A 243 -13.03 -0.84 15.59
N ARG A 244 -14.24 -1.37 15.68
CA ARG A 244 -15.48 -0.61 15.63
C ARG A 244 -15.59 0.48 16.69
N GLU A 245 -15.18 0.20 17.93
CA GLU A 245 -15.24 1.18 19.02
C GLU A 245 -14.30 2.37 18.73
N THR A 246 -13.07 2.08 18.30
CA THR A 246 -12.12 3.11 17.89
C THR A 246 -12.65 3.93 16.71
N VAL A 247 -13.27 3.29 15.72
CA VAL A 247 -13.85 3.96 14.54
C VAL A 247 -15.03 4.85 14.93
N ASP A 248 -15.93 4.40 15.80
CA ASP A 248 -17.07 5.20 16.26
C ASP A 248 -16.60 6.46 17.00
N GLY A 249 -15.63 6.32 17.91
CA GLY A 249 -15.01 7.47 18.57
C GLY A 249 -14.29 8.41 17.59
N PHE A 250 -13.56 7.86 16.62
CA PHE A 250 -12.88 8.64 15.59
C PHE A 250 -13.86 9.45 14.73
N LEU A 251 -14.98 8.85 14.31
CA LEU A 251 -15.99 9.52 13.49
C LEU A 251 -16.63 10.70 14.24
N ALA A 252 -16.94 10.53 15.52
CA ALA A 252 -17.44 11.62 16.38
C ALA A 252 -16.39 12.72 16.55
N ALA A 253 -15.11 12.37 16.72
CA ALA A 253 -14.03 13.34 16.79
C ALA A 253 -13.82 14.10 15.47
N LEU A 254 -13.93 13.41 14.33
CA LEU A 254 -13.83 14.00 13.01
C LEU A 254 -14.98 14.98 12.75
N GLU A 255 -16.21 14.63 13.10
CA GLU A 255 -17.38 15.53 12.99
C GLU A 255 -17.17 16.81 13.81
N ARG A 256 -16.69 16.70 15.05
CA ARG A 256 -16.33 17.87 15.88
C ARG A 256 -15.20 18.72 15.25
N ALA A 257 -14.18 18.06 14.70
CA ALA A 257 -13.05 18.73 14.05
C ALA A 257 -13.47 19.48 12.78
N LEU A 258 -14.48 18.98 12.06
CA LEU A 258 -15.10 19.61 10.89
C LEU A 258 -16.03 20.76 11.26
N GLY A 259 -16.82 20.63 12.34
CA GLY A 259 -17.85 21.60 12.75
C GLY A 259 -17.35 22.80 13.57
N SER A 260 -16.07 22.84 13.96
CA SER A 260 -15.51 23.99 14.67
C SER A 260 -15.13 25.10 13.68
N GLY A 261 -16.14 25.79 13.14
CA GLY A 261 -16.01 27.01 12.33
C GLY A 261 -16.57 28.21 13.07
#